data_AF-A0A958QXX0-F1
#
_entry.id   AF-A0A958QXX0-F1
#
_cell.length_a   1.000
_cell.length_b   1.000
_cell.length_c   1.000
_cell.angle_alpha   90.00
_cell.angle_beta   90.00
_cell.angle_gamma   90.00
#
_symmetry.space_group_name_H-M   'P 1'
#
loop_
_entity.id
_entity.type
_entity.pdbx_description
1 polymer ?
#
loop_
_entity_poly.entity_id
_entity_poly.type
_entity_poly.pdbx_seq_one_letter_code
_entity_poly.pdbx_strand_id
1 'polypeptide(L)'
;QRNVITYELSQSLWGRFDDRNPYVYGLEEVAPEVEDLGALQSLQPLDETFGGVGVPLSGSDVLARRGLIRELARFTLSQSYDVLESRNNDDPGRSPLADLGGELLLLPNEYVNIRALTNFDVEETEFRSYGIEGQLRDKRGDEVRSRLTYIEDRVRQLESSVEVRVTERAKVGYYTRYDDLSGEFIENRVGMRFASGCNCWLFDVIFSDESNPDRTQFGVTLTLVGLGEFGNSLYSR
;
A
#
# COMPACT_ATOMS: atom_id res chain seq x y z
N GLN A 1 -9.31 -16.53 33.60
CA GLN A 1 -9.57 -17.05 32.24
C GLN A 1 -10.37 -15.97 31.50
N ARG A 2 -10.11 -15.69 30.22
CA ARG A 2 -10.90 -14.76 29.41
C ARG A 2 -11.72 -15.56 28.41
N ASN A 3 -13.01 -15.26 28.27
CA ASN A 3 -13.86 -15.86 27.25
C ASN A 3 -14.31 -14.73 26.31
N VAL A 4 -13.59 -14.61 25.20
CA VAL A 4 -13.75 -13.48 24.26
C VAL A 4 -14.36 -14.00 22.97
N ILE A 5 -15.42 -13.34 22.51
CA ILE A 5 -16.02 -13.54 21.19
C ILE A 5 -15.65 -12.34 20.34
N THR A 6 -15.01 -12.57 19.20
CA THR A 6 -14.66 -11.52 18.24
C THR A 6 -15.48 -11.68 16.97
N TYR A 7 -16.04 -10.58 16.49
CA TYR A 7 -16.73 -10.50 15.21
C TYR A 7 -15.98 -9.57 14.28
N GLU A 8 -15.93 -9.95 13.01
CA GLU A 8 -15.26 -9.21 11.95
C GLU A 8 -16.15 -9.19 10.70
N LEU A 9 -16.33 -8.01 10.13
CA LEU A 9 -16.95 -7.78 8.84
C LEU A 9 -15.88 -7.23 7.90
N SER A 10 -15.57 -7.94 6.83
CA SER A 10 -14.65 -7.47 5.80
C SER A 10 -15.33 -7.42 4.43
N GLN A 11 -15.16 -6.31 3.73
CA GLN A 11 -15.64 -6.09 2.37
C GLN A 11 -14.48 -5.66 1.48
N SER A 12 -14.29 -6.38 0.38
CA SER A 12 -13.26 -6.08 -0.62
C SER A 12 -13.89 -5.67 -1.94
N LEU A 13 -13.32 -4.64 -2.56
CA LEU A 13 -13.61 -4.22 -3.92
C LEU A 13 -12.47 -4.67 -4.83
N TRP A 14 -12.80 -5.36 -5.92
CA TRP A 14 -11.84 -5.86 -6.89
C TRP A 14 -12.04 -5.17 -8.24
N GLY A 15 -10.95 -4.93 -8.97
CA GLY A 15 -10.97 -4.36 -10.32
C GLY A 15 -10.09 -5.13 -11.28
N ARG A 16 -10.45 -5.12 -12.57
CA ARG A 16 -9.65 -5.67 -13.67
C ARG A 16 -8.86 -4.56 -14.33
N PHE A 17 -7.59 -4.81 -14.63
CA PHE A 17 -6.68 -3.88 -15.29
C PHE A 17 -6.08 -4.52 -16.52
N ASP A 18 -6.00 -3.77 -17.61
CA ASP A 18 -5.26 -4.21 -18.79
C ASP A 18 -3.76 -4.31 -18.46
N ASP A 19 -3.09 -5.30 -19.06
CA ASP A 19 -1.64 -5.42 -18.97
C ASP A 19 -0.99 -4.15 -19.54
N ARG A 20 -0.19 -3.47 -18.72
CA ARG A 20 0.51 -2.25 -19.12
C ARG A 20 1.75 -2.60 -19.93
N ASN A 21 1.93 -1.91 -21.05
CA ASN A 21 3.13 -2.01 -21.87
C ASN A 21 4.36 -1.55 -21.03
N PRO A 22 5.44 -2.36 -20.92
CA PRO A 22 6.65 -1.92 -20.23
C PRO A 22 7.25 -0.68 -20.91
N TYR A 23 7.84 0.18 -20.08
CA TYR A 23 8.42 1.49 -20.43
C TYR A 23 9.16 1.50 -21.78
N VAL A 24 8.57 2.13 -22.81
CA VAL A 24 9.29 2.50 -24.05
C VAL A 24 9.61 3.99 -23.96
N TYR A 25 10.88 4.35 -24.07
CA TYR A 25 11.30 5.75 -24.16
C TYR A 25 10.77 6.34 -25.48
N GLY A 26 9.78 7.24 -25.42
CA GLY A 26 9.18 7.86 -26.61
C GLY A 26 7.80 8.46 -26.32
N LEU A 27 7.33 9.38 -27.17
CA LEU A 27 5.94 9.85 -27.14
C LEU A 27 5.03 8.64 -27.41
N GLU A 28 4.25 8.26 -26.41
CA GLU A 28 3.20 7.24 -26.55
C GLU A 28 2.16 7.79 -27.52
N GLU A 29 2.18 7.29 -28.75
CA GLU A 29 1.17 7.63 -29.74
C GLU A 29 -0.14 6.99 -29.28
N VAL A 30 -1.05 7.81 -28.74
CA VAL A 30 -2.40 7.42 -28.27
C VAL A 30 -3.32 7.06 -29.46
N ALA A 31 -2.74 6.59 -30.56
CA ALA A 31 -3.50 6.07 -31.67
C ALA A 31 -4.04 4.70 -31.28
N PRO A 32 -5.35 4.44 -31.42
CA PRO A 32 -5.90 3.11 -31.21
C PRO A 32 -5.21 2.12 -32.15
N GLU A 33 -4.88 0.93 -31.63
CA GLU A 33 -4.32 -0.14 -32.45
C GLU A 33 -5.38 -0.59 -33.47
N VAL A 34 -4.93 -1.18 -34.59
CA VAL A 34 -5.83 -1.61 -35.69
C VAL A 34 -6.93 -2.58 -35.19
N GLU A 35 -6.66 -3.27 -34.10
CA GLU A 35 -7.55 -4.21 -33.41
C GLU A 35 -8.68 -3.51 -32.64
N ASP A 36 -8.52 -2.24 -32.27
CA ASP A 36 -9.53 -1.40 -31.62
C ASP A 36 -10.47 -0.71 -32.61
N LEU A 37 -10.15 -0.77 -33.91
CA LEU A 37 -10.99 -0.26 -35.00
C LEU A 37 -11.98 -1.34 -35.44
N GLY A 38 -13.05 -1.52 -34.67
CA GLY A 38 -14.16 -2.45 -35.00
C GLY A 38 -14.86 -2.20 -36.36
N ALA A 39 -14.47 -1.17 -37.10
CA ALA A 39 -15.02 -0.81 -38.40
C ALA A 39 -14.45 -1.62 -39.59
N LEU A 40 -13.29 -2.28 -39.45
CA LEU A 40 -12.64 -2.99 -40.57
C LEU A 40 -13.08 -4.45 -40.75
N GLN A 41 -13.93 -5.00 -39.87
CA GLN A 41 -14.44 -6.37 -40.02
C GLN A 41 -15.64 -6.50 -40.96
N SER A 42 -16.15 -5.40 -41.53
CA SER A 42 -17.29 -5.41 -42.46
C SER A 42 -16.89 -5.35 -43.94
N LEU A 43 -16.02 -6.26 -44.37
CA LEU A 43 -15.93 -6.62 -45.79
C LEU A 43 -16.44 -8.06 -45.96
N GLN A 44 -17.74 -8.26 -45.70
CA GLN A 44 -18.44 -9.40 -46.28
C GLN A 44 -18.63 -9.12 -47.77
N PRO A 45 -18.28 -10.07 -48.66
CA PRO A 45 -18.75 -9.99 -50.04
C PRO A 45 -20.28 -10.01 -50.00
N LEU A 46 -20.91 -9.07 -50.72
CA LEU A 46 -22.35 -9.10 -50.99
C LEU A 46 -22.68 -10.46 -51.61
N ASP A 47 -23.35 -11.34 -50.87
CA ASP A 47 -23.86 -12.59 -51.40
C ASP A 47 -25.35 -12.46 -51.73
N GLU A 48 -25.66 -12.92 -52.93
CA GLU A 48 -26.93 -12.86 -53.59
C GLU A 48 -27.87 -13.95 -53.01
N THR A 49 -29.17 -13.69 -53.02
CA THR A 49 -30.26 -14.68 -52.83
C THR A 49 -30.65 -15.13 -51.40
N PHE A 50 -31.71 -14.48 -50.91
CA PHE A 50 -32.92 -15.07 -50.31
C PHE A 50 -32.81 -16.07 -49.13
N GLY A 51 -33.31 -15.63 -47.96
CA GLY A 51 -34.42 -16.31 -47.29
C GLY A 51 -34.14 -17.19 -46.07
N GLY A 52 -34.44 -16.66 -44.88
CA GLY A 52 -35.23 -17.37 -43.88
C GLY A 52 -34.56 -18.40 -42.95
N VAL A 53 -34.24 -17.91 -41.75
CA VAL A 53 -34.26 -18.60 -40.43
C VAL A 53 -33.32 -19.80 -40.22
N GLY A 54 -32.19 -19.48 -39.61
CA GLY A 54 -31.46 -20.34 -38.68
C GLY A 54 -30.49 -19.44 -37.94
N VAL A 55 -30.75 -19.12 -36.68
CA VAL A 55 -29.78 -18.43 -35.81
C VAL A 55 -29.02 -19.52 -35.05
N PRO A 56 -27.82 -19.94 -35.49
CA PRO A 56 -26.81 -20.35 -34.54
C PRO A 56 -26.14 -19.08 -34.04
N LEU A 57 -26.36 -18.75 -32.76
CA LEU A 57 -25.47 -17.85 -32.02
C LEU A 57 -24.11 -18.55 -31.92
N SER A 58 -23.33 -18.48 -32.99
CA SER A 58 -21.90 -18.77 -32.98
C SER A 58 -21.24 -17.62 -32.24
N GLY A 59 -20.61 -17.95 -31.11
CA GLY A 59 -20.06 -17.01 -30.15
C GLY A 59 -19.31 -15.87 -30.81
N SER A 60 -19.71 -14.65 -30.47
CA SER A 60 -18.79 -13.53 -30.47
C SER A 60 -17.63 -13.92 -29.56
N ASP A 61 -16.52 -14.35 -30.15
CA ASP A 61 -15.22 -14.30 -29.48
C ASP A 61 -14.91 -12.82 -29.26
N VAL A 62 -15.55 -12.25 -28.23
CA VAL A 62 -15.05 -11.06 -27.56
C VAL A 62 -13.69 -11.50 -27.05
N LEU A 63 -12.62 -11.10 -27.75
CA LEU A 63 -11.26 -11.13 -27.24
C LEU A 63 -11.24 -10.27 -25.97
N ALA A 64 -11.68 -10.84 -24.86
CA ALA A 64 -11.67 -10.20 -23.57
C ALA A 64 -10.21 -10.08 -23.16
N ARG A 65 -9.58 -8.94 -23.46
CA ARG A 65 -8.18 -8.61 -23.11
C ARG A 65 -7.87 -9.16 -21.73
N ARG A 66 -7.02 -10.19 -21.62
CA ARG A 66 -6.64 -10.74 -20.31
C ARG A 66 -6.05 -9.61 -19.49
N GLY A 67 -6.71 -9.30 -18.38
CA GLY A 67 -6.30 -8.23 -17.49
C GLY A 67 -6.08 -8.80 -16.10
N LEU A 68 -5.12 -8.25 -15.37
CA LEU A 68 -4.85 -8.62 -13.99
C LEU A 68 -6.00 -8.13 -13.11
N ILE A 69 -6.56 -9.04 -12.31
CA ILE A 69 -7.54 -8.71 -11.28
C ILE A 69 -6.78 -8.38 -10.00
N ARG A 70 -7.05 -7.22 -9.40
CA ARG A 70 -6.45 -6.82 -8.12
C ARG A 70 -7.49 -6.17 -7.22
N GLU A 71 -7.21 -6.21 -5.92
CA GLU A 71 -8.00 -5.51 -4.91
C GLU A 71 -7.76 -3.99 -5.02
N LEU A 72 -8.84 -3.22 -5.03
CA LEU A 72 -8.84 -1.76 -5.09
C LEU A 72 -9.11 -1.12 -3.75
N ALA A 73 -9.95 -1.77 -2.95
CA ALA A 73 -10.25 -1.31 -1.62
C ALA A 73 -10.59 -2.49 -0.72
N ARG A 74 -10.25 -2.39 0.56
CA ARG A 74 -10.75 -3.26 1.61
C ARG A 74 -11.23 -2.42 2.76
N PHE A 75 -12.40 -2.73 3.26
CA PHE A 75 -12.90 -2.19 4.51
C PHE A 75 -13.11 -3.35 5.48
N THR A 76 -12.54 -3.26 6.67
CA THR A 76 -12.73 -4.24 7.74
C THR A 76 -13.18 -3.52 9.00
N LEU A 77 -14.21 -4.07 9.65
CA LEU A 77 -14.70 -3.64 10.94
C LEU A 77 -14.63 -4.83 11.89
N SER A 78 -14.00 -4.66 13.05
CA SER A 78 -13.86 -5.73 14.04
C SER A 78 -14.16 -5.23 15.44
N GLN A 79 -14.76 -6.08 16.27
CA GLN A 79 -15.00 -5.76 17.66
C GLN A 79 -15.08 -7.06 18.46
N SER A 80 -14.66 -6.98 19.73
CA SER A 80 -14.58 -8.12 20.63
C SER A 80 -15.48 -7.93 21.84
N TYR A 81 -15.97 -9.02 22.40
CA TYR A 81 -16.86 -9.05 23.54
C TYR A 81 -16.37 -10.04 24.59
N ASP A 82 -16.12 -9.59 25.82
CA ASP A 82 -15.73 -10.40 26.97
C ASP A 82 -16.97 -10.86 27.75
N VAL A 83 -17.32 -12.14 27.57
CA VAL A 83 -18.53 -12.73 28.17
C VAL A 83 -18.40 -12.86 29.69
N LEU A 84 -17.18 -13.06 30.20
CA LEU A 84 -16.96 -13.22 31.63
C LEU A 84 -17.06 -11.88 32.35
N GLU A 85 -16.50 -10.82 31.78
CA GLU A 85 -16.65 -9.46 32.31
C GLU A 85 -18.13 -9.07 32.36
N SER A 86 -18.89 -9.33 31.29
CA SER A 86 -20.33 -9.06 31.26
C SER A 86 -21.13 -9.79 32.35
N ARG A 87 -20.71 -11.00 32.73
CA ARG A 87 -21.46 -11.84 33.69
C ARG A 87 -21.12 -11.53 35.13
N ASN A 88 -19.83 -11.33 35.42
CA ASN A 88 -19.37 -11.17 36.78
C ASN A 88 -19.28 -9.70 37.18
N ASN A 89 -19.05 -8.79 36.22
CA ASN A 89 -18.82 -7.36 36.45
C ASN A 89 -17.81 -7.14 37.58
N ASP A 90 -16.69 -7.86 37.51
CA ASP A 90 -15.67 -7.91 38.56
C ASP A 90 -14.93 -6.56 38.65
N ASP A 91 -14.88 -5.79 37.55
CA ASP A 91 -14.34 -4.44 37.49
C ASP A 91 -15.39 -3.45 36.92
N PRO A 92 -16.02 -2.60 37.77
CA PRO A 92 -17.06 -1.68 37.34
C PRO A 92 -16.57 -0.57 36.39
N GLY A 93 -15.26 -0.41 36.20
CA GLY A 93 -14.67 0.50 35.22
C GLY A 93 -14.37 -0.15 33.86
N ARG A 94 -14.65 -1.44 33.69
CA ARG A 94 -14.26 -2.20 32.50
C ARG A 94 -15.47 -2.63 31.68
N SER A 95 -15.55 -2.13 30.45
CA SER A 95 -16.60 -2.56 29.53
C SER A 95 -16.44 -4.02 29.09
N PRO A 96 -17.55 -4.77 28.96
CA PRO A 96 -17.54 -6.06 28.29
C PRO A 96 -17.35 -5.94 26.77
N LEU A 97 -17.62 -4.78 26.16
CA LEU A 97 -17.35 -4.52 24.75
C LEU A 97 -15.96 -3.89 24.62
N ALA A 98 -15.15 -4.45 23.72
CA ALA A 98 -13.91 -3.81 23.31
C ALA A 98 -14.21 -2.66 22.33
N ASP A 99 -13.21 -1.82 22.12
CA ASP A 99 -13.20 -0.76 21.13
C ASP A 99 -13.50 -1.32 19.73
N LEU A 100 -14.16 -0.51 18.92
CA LEU A 100 -14.48 -0.80 17.54
C LEU A 100 -13.25 -0.54 16.66
N GLY A 101 -12.65 -1.63 16.18
CA GLY A 101 -11.55 -1.62 15.23
C GLY A 101 -12.04 -1.38 13.81
N GLY A 102 -11.44 -0.42 13.12
CA GLY A 102 -11.71 -0.13 11.71
C GLY A 102 -10.42 -0.16 10.90
N GLU A 103 -10.46 -0.77 9.72
CA GLU A 103 -9.39 -0.73 8.74
C GLU A 103 -9.94 -0.38 7.37
N LEU A 104 -9.29 0.57 6.70
CA LEU A 104 -9.53 0.92 5.31
C LEU A 104 -8.21 0.82 4.55
N LEU A 105 -8.19 0.02 3.50
CA LEU A 105 -7.09 -0.08 2.54
C LEU A 105 -7.62 0.40 1.19
N LEU A 106 -6.89 1.31 0.53
CA LEU A 106 -7.18 1.81 -0.81
C LEU A 106 -5.94 1.64 -1.68
N LEU A 107 -6.12 0.90 -2.76
CA LEU A 107 -5.11 0.56 -3.76
C LEU A 107 -5.64 0.88 -5.16
N PRO A 108 -5.98 2.14 -5.48
CA PRO A 108 -6.59 2.48 -6.76
C PRO A 108 -5.68 2.08 -7.94
N ASN A 109 -4.36 2.08 -7.71
CA ASN A 109 -3.37 1.52 -8.63
C ASN A 109 -2.09 1.07 -7.90
N GLU A 110 -1.10 0.59 -8.65
CA GLU A 110 0.20 0.10 -8.14
C GLU A 110 1.11 1.19 -7.55
N TYR A 111 0.81 2.46 -7.82
CA TYR A 111 1.59 3.62 -7.40
C TYR A 111 1.03 4.28 -6.15
N VAL A 112 -0.21 3.99 -5.77
CA VAL A 112 -0.89 4.66 -4.66
C VAL A 112 -1.40 3.61 -3.69
N ASN A 113 -0.95 3.71 -2.45
CA ASN A 113 -1.44 2.91 -1.34
C ASN A 113 -1.80 3.85 -0.18
N ILE A 114 -3.05 3.76 0.26
CA ILE A 114 -3.53 4.49 1.42
C ILE A 114 -4.12 3.47 2.39
N ARG A 115 -3.70 3.51 3.65
CA ARG A 115 -4.21 2.65 4.70
C ARG A 115 -4.59 3.48 5.91
N ALA A 116 -5.80 3.31 6.41
CA ALA A 116 -6.25 3.90 7.66
C ALA A 116 -6.63 2.79 8.64
N LEU A 117 -6.22 2.93 9.90
CA LEU A 117 -6.61 2.08 11.01
C LEU A 117 -7.18 2.96 12.11
N THR A 118 -8.22 2.49 12.78
CA THR A 118 -8.87 3.23 13.87
C THR A 118 -9.26 2.27 14.98
N ASN A 119 -9.16 2.70 16.22
CA ASN A 119 -9.82 2.09 17.38
C ASN A 119 -10.70 3.16 18.00
N PHE A 120 -12.01 2.91 18.00
CA PHE A 120 -13.02 3.83 18.47
C PHE A 120 -13.71 3.27 19.71
N ASP A 121 -13.68 4.03 20.81
CA ASP A 121 -14.43 3.70 22.01
C ASP A 121 -15.92 4.01 21.77
N VAL A 122 -16.75 2.97 21.81
CA VAL A 122 -18.19 3.08 21.55
C VAL A 122 -18.92 3.69 22.75
N GLU A 123 -18.37 3.57 23.96
CA GLU A 123 -18.97 4.09 25.19
C GLU A 123 -18.66 5.57 25.39
N GLU A 124 -17.39 5.95 25.23
CA GLU A 124 -16.92 7.33 25.39
C GLU A 124 -17.09 8.16 24.10
N THR A 125 -17.42 7.50 22.98
CA THR A 125 -17.64 8.10 21.66
C THR A 125 -16.43 8.85 21.09
N GLU A 126 -15.23 8.35 21.37
CA GLU A 126 -13.95 8.95 20.99
C GLU A 126 -12.98 7.96 20.36
N PHE A 127 -11.99 8.47 19.61
CA PHE A 127 -10.95 7.64 19.01
C PHE A 127 -9.79 7.47 19.97
N ARG A 128 -9.62 6.28 20.55
CA ARG A 128 -8.44 5.96 21.37
C ARG A 128 -7.15 5.92 20.56
N SER A 129 -7.23 5.47 19.31
CA SER A 129 -6.10 5.55 18.39
C SER A 129 -6.53 5.56 16.94
N TYR A 130 -5.71 6.18 16.08
CA TYR A 130 -5.81 6.02 14.65
C TYR A 130 -4.44 6.12 13.99
N GLY A 131 -4.29 5.45 12.85
CA GLY A 131 -3.10 5.48 12.04
C GLY A 131 -3.48 5.69 10.58
N ILE A 132 -2.87 6.66 9.91
CA ILE A 132 -3.06 6.91 8.48
C ILE A 132 -1.71 6.80 7.79
N GLU A 133 -1.59 5.87 6.85
CA GLU A 133 -0.42 5.66 6.04
C GLU A 133 -0.75 5.98 4.58
N GLY A 134 0.05 6.83 3.97
CA GLY A 134 0.02 7.11 2.54
C GLY A 134 1.36 6.74 1.92
N GLN A 135 1.31 6.10 0.76
CA GLN A 135 2.47 5.74 -0.02
C GLN A 135 2.22 6.05 -1.50
N LEU A 136 3.16 6.76 -2.09
CA LEU A 136 3.23 7.07 -3.51
C LEU A 136 4.52 6.49 -4.08
N ARG A 137 4.42 5.78 -5.20
CA ARG A 137 5.57 5.24 -5.92
C ARG A 137 5.52 5.67 -7.38
N ASP A 138 6.67 5.83 -8.00
CA ASP A 138 6.75 6.04 -9.44
C ASP A 138 7.31 4.80 -10.15
N LYS A 139 7.09 4.72 -11.48
CA LYS A 139 7.70 3.71 -12.37
C LYS A 139 9.23 3.70 -12.28
N ARG A 140 9.85 4.88 -12.07
CA ARG A 140 11.29 4.98 -11.85
C ARG A 140 11.73 4.37 -10.52
N GLY A 141 10.81 4.06 -9.61
CA GLY A 141 11.07 3.52 -8.28
C GLY A 141 11.47 4.57 -7.25
N ASP A 142 11.10 5.83 -7.51
CA ASP A 142 10.99 6.85 -6.48
C ASP A 142 9.79 6.52 -5.58
N GLU A 143 9.90 6.82 -4.29
CA GLU A 143 8.87 6.53 -3.30
C GLU A 143 8.77 7.68 -2.30
N VAL A 144 7.54 8.04 -1.96
CA VAL A 144 7.22 8.90 -0.83
C VAL A 144 6.26 8.13 0.07
N ARG A 145 6.55 8.09 1.37
CA ARG A 145 5.69 7.49 2.37
C ARG A 145 5.49 8.48 3.51
N SER A 146 4.27 8.57 4.01
CA SER A 146 3.97 9.30 5.23
C SER A 146 3.04 8.48 6.10
N ARG A 147 3.29 8.48 7.41
CA ARG A 147 2.48 7.80 8.41
C ARG A 147 2.17 8.77 9.54
N LEU A 148 0.90 9.03 9.77
CA LEU A 148 0.40 9.71 10.95
C LEU A 148 -0.07 8.65 11.95
N THR A 149 0.41 8.70 13.18
CA THR A 149 -0.01 7.83 14.27
C THR A 149 -0.49 8.68 15.43
N TYR A 150 -1.70 8.40 15.89
CA TYR A 150 -2.29 9.00 17.07
C TYR A 150 -2.69 7.90 18.06
N ILE A 151 -2.26 8.06 19.30
CA ILE A 151 -2.71 7.30 20.45
C ILE A 151 -3.02 8.33 21.52
N GLU A 152 -4.25 8.30 22.00
CA GLU A 152 -4.76 9.20 23.03
C GLU A 152 -3.79 9.36 24.20
N ASP A 153 -3.54 10.63 24.56
CA ASP A 153 -2.66 11.09 25.64
C ASP A 153 -1.24 10.51 25.67
N ARG A 154 -0.77 9.87 24.59
CA ARG A 154 0.53 9.20 24.56
C ARG A 154 1.37 9.47 23.34
N VAL A 155 0.78 9.44 22.15
CA VAL A 155 1.54 9.49 20.89
C VAL A 155 0.81 10.35 19.88
N ARG A 156 1.50 11.33 19.30
CA ARG A 156 1.03 12.04 18.12
C ARG A 156 2.22 12.28 17.20
N GLN A 157 2.44 11.34 16.29
CA GLN A 157 3.67 11.28 15.51
C GLN A 157 3.39 11.28 14.02
N LEU A 158 4.21 12.05 13.29
CA LEU A 158 4.26 12.05 11.84
C LEU A 158 5.61 11.51 11.40
N GLU A 159 5.60 10.34 10.77
CA GLU A 159 6.75 9.77 10.09
C GLU A 159 6.64 10.07 8.61
N SER A 160 7.74 10.41 7.96
CA SER A 160 7.79 10.60 6.52
C SER A 160 9.12 10.13 5.95
N SER A 161 9.07 9.45 4.81
CA SER A 161 10.24 9.07 4.05
C SER A 161 10.10 9.45 2.59
N VAL A 162 11.22 9.84 2.00
CA VAL A 162 11.35 10.15 0.58
C VAL A 162 12.57 9.42 0.07
N GLU A 163 12.39 8.70 -1.02
CA GLU A 163 13.39 7.85 -1.61
C GLU A 163 13.42 8.10 -3.12
N VAL A 164 14.57 8.50 -3.66
CA VAL A 164 14.71 8.93 -5.05
C VAL A 164 15.84 8.17 -5.73
N ARG A 165 15.56 7.58 -6.90
CA ARG A 165 16.60 7.02 -7.77
C ARG A 165 17.30 8.16 -8.50
N VAL A 166 18.60 8.32 -8.20
CA VAL A 166 19.46 9.35 -8.81
C VAL A 166 20.09 8.81 -10.09
N THR A 167 20.46 7.53 -10.10
CA THR A 167 20.94 6.81 -11.28
C THR A 167 20.35 5.40 -11.29
N GLU A 168 20.62 4.61 -12.34
CA GLU A 168 20.24 3.20 -12.40
C GLU A 168 20.84 2.35 -11.26
N ARG A 169 21.89 2.86 -10.59
CA ARG A 169 22.66 2.14 -9.56
C ARG A 169 22.77 2.90 -8.24
N ALA A 170 22.17 4.09 -8.12
CA ALA A 170 22.26 4.91 -6.93
C ALA A 170 20.89 5.44 -6.52
N LYS A 171 20.61 5.33 -5.22
CA LYS A 171 19.37 5.80 -4.60
C LYS A 171 19.73 6.63 -3.36
N VAL A 172 18.99 7.70 -3.14
CA VAL A 172 19.11 8.55 -1.95
C VAL A 172 17.80 8.46 -1.20
N GLY A 173 17.89 8.41 0.13
CA GLY A 173 16.75 8.33 1.02
C GLY A 173 16.86 9.35 2.14
N TYR A 174 15.73 9.92 2.52
CA TYR A 174 15.58 10.72 3.73
C TYR A 174 14.37 10.20 4.51
N TYR A 175 14.51 10.08 5.82
CA TYR A 175 13.47 9.70 6.75
C TYR A 175 13.45 10.71 7.90
N THR A 176 12.26 11.06 8.34
CA THR A 176 12.07 11.91 9.50
C THR A 176 10.87 11.44 10.31
N ARG A 177 10.95 11.64 11.63
CA ARG A 177 9.88 11.36 12.59
C ARG A 177 9.73 12.54 13.52
N TYR A 178 8.58 13.17 13.42
CA TYR A 178 8.18 14.32 14.21
C TYR A 178 7.17 13.91 15.28
N ASP A 179 7.35 14.39 16.51
CA ASP A 179 6.38 14.21 17.59
C ASP A 179 5.73 15.55 17.93
N ASP A 180 4.44 15.62 17.68
CA ASP A 180 3.63 16.82 17.85
C ASP A 180 3.24 17.04 19.34
N LEU A 181 3.49 16.08 20.24
CA LEU A 181 3.33 16.30 21.68
C LEU A 181 4.53 17.05 22.27
N SER A 182 5.75 16.70 21.87
CA SER A 182 6.97 17.42 22.28
C SER A 182 7.26 18.65 21.40
N GLY A 183 6.73 18.66 20.16
CA GLY A 183 7.00 19.69 19.18
C GLY A 183 8.36 19.53 18.48
N GLU A 184 8.99 18.35 18.57
CA GLU A 184 10.38 18.12 18.18
C GLU A 184 10.50 16.98 17.15
N PHE A 185 11.56 17.04 16.33
CA PHE A 185 11.96 15.90 15.51
C PHE A 185 12.70 14.89 16.39
N ILE A 186 12.11 13.71 16.56
CA ILE A 186 12.70 12.61 17.36
C ILE A 186 13.80 11.91 16.58
N GLU A 187 13.64 11.81 15.26
CA GLU A 187 14.59 11.10 14.43
C GLU A 187 14.68 11.68 13.02
N ASN A 188 15.91 11.80 12.53
CA ASN A 188 16.22 12.12 11.15
C ASN A 188 17.27 11.13 10.64
N ARG A 189 17.02 10.54 9.47
CA ARG A 189 17.99 9.69 8.80
C ARG A 189 18.17 10.14 7.36
N VAL A 190 19.40 10.20 6.90
CA VAL A 190 19.71 10.36 5.49
C VAL A 190 20.60 9.21 5.06
N GLY A 191 20.37 8.69 3.87
CA GLY A 191 21.13 7.56 3.37
C GLY A 191 21.37 7.64 1.88
N MET A 192 22.37 6.87 1.44
CA MET A 192 22.65 6.60 0.04
C MET A 192 22.86 5.10 -0.13
N ARG A 193 22.27 4.54 -1.18
CA ARG A 193 22.42 3.13 -1.58
C ARG A 193 23.07 3.07 -2.94
N PHE A 194 24.09 2.23 -3.06
CA PHE A 194 24.76 1.92 -4.31
C PHE A 194 24.58 0.45 -4.63
N ALA A 195 24.18 0.15 -5.87
CA ALA A 195 24.05 -1.20 -6.37
C ALA A 195 25.18 -1.51 -7.36
N SER A 196 25.64 -2.76 -7.34
CA SER A 196 26.58 -3.25 -8.35
C SER A 196 25.91 -3.31 -9.73
N GLY A 197 26.71 -3.30 -10.81
CA GLY A 197 26.16 -3.41 -12.16
C GLY A 197 25.39 -4.71 -12.43
N CYS A 198 25.70 -5.78 -11.70
CA CYS A 198 24.97 -7.05 -11.75
C CYS A 198 23.90 -7.18 -10.66
N ASN A 199 23.66 -6.13 -9.86
CA ASN A 199 22.81 -6.14 -8.66
C ASN A 199 23.17 -7.26 -7.66
N CYS A 200 24.40 -7.77 -7.69
CA CYS A 200 24.87 -8.85 -6.82
C CYS A 200 25.18 -8.37 -5.39
N TRP A 201 25.47 -7.07 -5.23
CA TRP A 201 25.73 -6.46 -3.93
C TRP A 201 25.12 -5.06 -3.86
N LEU A 202 24.72 -4.67 -2.65
CA LEU A 202 24.24 -3.34 -2.30
C LEU A 202 25.12 -2.79 -1.17
N PHE A 203 25.51 -1.54 -1.30
CA PHE A 203 26.29 -0.83 -0.30
C PHE A 203 25.51 0.41 0.16
N ASP A 204 25.17 0.44 1.44
CA ASP A 204 24.41 1.52 2.05
C ASP A 204 25.28 2.30 3.01
N VAL A 205 25.18 3.63 2.92
CA VAL A 205 25.76 4.57 3.89
C VAL A 205 24.61 5.36 4.47
N ILE A 206 24.47 5.34 5.79
CA ILE A 206 23.36 5.98 6.51
C ILE A 206 23.93 6.83 7.63
N PHE A 207 23.41 8.03 7.75
CA PHE A 207 23.61 8.91 8.89
C PHE A 207 22.27 9.08 9.59
N SER A 208 22.22 8.84 10.90
CA SER A 208 21.02 9.00 11.71
C SER A 208 21.30 9.89 12.90
N ASP A 209 20.31 10.70 13.24
CA ASP A 209 20.32 11.59 14.38
C ASP A 209 18.99 11.40 15.12
N GLU A 210 19.07 10.92 16.36
CA GLU A 210 17.95 10.73 17.28
C GLU A 210 18.08 11.71 18.43
N SER A 211 17.01 12.33 18.90
CA SER A 211 17.06 13.36 19.96
C SER A 211 16.60 12.88 21.34
N ASN A 212 16.05 11.67 21.46
CA ASN A 212 15.59 11.13 22.74
C ASN A 212 15.77 9.60 22.84
N PRO A 213 16.92 9.10 23.31
CA PRO A 213 18.10 9.86 23.76
C PRO A 213 18.92 10.43 22.59
N ASP A 214 19.59 11.57 22.82
CA ASP A 214 20.51 12.18 21.85
C ASP A 214 21.56 11.17 21.37
N ARG A 215 21.46 10.79 20.10
CA ARG A 215 22.32 9.78 19.49
C ARG A 215 22.49 10.03 18.00
N THR A 216 23.69 10.48 17.65
CA THR A 216 24.13 10.54 16.27
C THR A 216 24.89 9.25 15.91
N GLN A 217 24.49 8.58 14.84
CA GLN A 217 25.14 7.36 14.36
C GLN A 217 25.49 7.44 12.88
N PHE A 218 26.57 6.75 12.54
CA PHE A 218 26.97 6.49 11.17
C PHE A 218 26.99 4.98 10.94
N GLY A 219 26.19 4.52 9.98
CA GLY A 219 26.02 3.12 9.64
C GLY A 219 26.49 2.84 8.22
N VAL A 220 27.16 1.71 8.04
CA VAL A 220 27.51 1.17 6.72
C VAL A 220 27.03 -0.27 6.66
N THR A 221 26.26 -0.60 5.61
CA THR A 221 25.67 -1.93 5.43
C THR A 221 26.08 -2.46 4.06
N LEU A 222 26.62 -3.67 4.02
CA LEU A 222 26.90 -4.40 2.77
C LEU A 222 25.94 -5.59 2.68
N THR A 223 25.07 -5.58 1.68
CA THR A 223 24.13 -6.67 1.41
C THR A 223 24.61 -7.46 0.20
N LEU A 224 24.74 -8.78 0.36
CA LEU A 224 25.08 -9.69 -0.73
C LEU A 224 23.80 -10.40 -1.17
N VAL A 225 23.30 -10.04 -2.35
CA VAL A 225 22.02 -10.53 -2.86
C VAL A 225 22.10 -12.05 -3.04
N GLY A 226 21.21 -12.77 -2.35
CA GLY A 226 21.18 -14.24 -2.33
C GLY A 226 21.97 -14.90 -1.20
N LEU A 227 22.77 -14.16 -0.43
CA LEU A 227 23.57 -14.70 0.68
C LEU A 227 23.20 -14.10 2.05
N GLY A 228 22.50 -12.96 2.07
CA GLY A 228 22.01 -12.32 3.28
C GLY A 228 22.42 -10.85 3.40
N GLU A 229 21.99 -10.23 4.50
CA GLU A 229 22.22 -8.82 4.81
C GLU A 229 22.99 -8.70 6.12
N PHE A 230 23.96 -7.77 6.17
CA PHE A 230 24.70 -7.47 7.39
C PHE A 230 24.69 -5.95 7.63
N GLY A 231 23.91 -5.50 8.61
CA GLY A 231 23.83 -4.10 9.02
C GLY A 231 22.41 -3.63 9.34
N ASN A 232 22.24 -2.32 9.48
CA ASN A 232 20.95 -1.66 9.68
C ASN A 232 20.63 -0.89 8.40
N SER A 233 19.57 -1.25 7.67
CA SER A 233 19.22 -0.62 6.39
C SER A 233 18.06 0.35 6.54
N LEU A 234 18.18 1.50 5.87
CA LEU A 234 17.16 2.55 5.82
C LEU A 234 16.07 2.23 4.80
N TYR A 235 16.44 1.52 3.74
CA TYR A 235 15.59 1.29 2.58
C TYR A 235 14.79 0.01 2.78
N SER A 236 13.47 0.10 2.59
CA SER A 236 12.62 -1.10 2.60
C SER A 236 13.03 -2.07 1.49
N ARG A 237 12.82 -3.37 1.74
CA ARG A 237 13.02 -4.43 0.74
C ARG A 237 11.91 -4.42 -0.30
#